data_AF-A0A0U4WJH9-F1
#
_entry.id   AF-A0A0U4WJH9-F1
#
_cell.length_a   1.000
_cell.length_b   1.000
_cell.length_c   1.000
_cell.angle_alpha   90.00
_cell.angle_beta   90.00
_cell.angle_gamma   90.00
#
_symmetry.space_group_name_H-M   'P 1'
#
loop_
_entity.id
_entity.type
_entity.pdbx_description
1 polymer ?
#
loop_
_entity_poly.entity_id
_entity_poly.type
_entity_poly.pdbx_seq_one_letter_code
_entity_poly.pdbx_strand_id
1 'polypeptide(L)'
;MEANQNKLKILLSKVPEVTIFFWVIKILCTTVGETFADFLNFSLGFGLTLTTIIMGIAFLIVLFLQFRATKYVPSIYWLTVVLISVFGTLVTDNLTDSMGVPLELSTVVFSVLLGLTFLFWYLSEKTLSIHSIYTRKREVFYWFTILFTFALGTAVGDLYSEQLGLGYLNTGITVVIIIACVFSAWKFLRLDGVLAFWIAYILTRPLGASLGDYLSQPKINGGLGLGTTVTSVIFLIAILAIIIFLAVTKIDTTAKSETAETNQANGSKKNVLTQTIVVLCIFLAVGIGGYIWRSNNIASQTDSPQATLAGQLTDFVKTESDMLKHVNSNDFTSAKKDADNLEHQWDTAEPKLRKIDSTTWTQIDGTFDDVLAAVRSSNPDASKCKSALNNSLSVLNGANKVASQTNSPKTTVGGKSQTDSPQNKLAGQLTDFVKIESDMLKYVNSNDFTSAKKGADDLEHQWDISEPKLRKIDGTTWTQIDGTLDVVLAAVRSSNPDASKCKSALNNSLSVLNGANK
;
A
#
# COMPACT_ATOMS: atom_id res chain seq x y z
N MET A 1 -2.92 41.90 32.07
CA MET A 1 -2.34 40.59 32.45
C MET A 1 -2.60 39.52 31.39
N GLU A 2 -3.81 39.42 30.82
CA GLU A 2 -4.13 38.43 29.76
C GLU A 2 -3.28 38.56 28.49
N ALA A 3 -3.02 39.78 27.99
CA ALA A 3 -2.13 40.00 26.84
C ALA A 3 -0.69 39.51 27.07
N ASN A 4 -0.21 39.60 28.32
CA ASN A 4 1.12 39.06 28.70
C ASN A 4 1.09 37.52 28.79
N GLN A 5 -0.04 36.93 29.21
CA GLN A 5 -0.20 35.48 29.21
C GLN A 5 -0.33 34.88 27.81
N ASN A 6 -1.01 35.55 26.87
CA ASN A 6 -1.04 35.11 25.46
C ASN A 6 0.35 35.23 24.82
N LYS A 7 1.10 36.32 25.06
CA LYS A 7 2.51 36.41 24.64
C LYS A 7 3.38 35.30 25.24
N LEU A 8 3.22 34.98 26.52
CA LEU A 8 3.93 33.87 27.16
C LEU A 8 3.55 32.51 26.56
N LYS A 9 2.27 32.27 26.26
CA LYS A 9 1.81 31.03 25.60
C LYS A 9 2.35 30.89 24.18
N ILE A 10 2.42 31.98 23.41
CA ILE A 10 3.00 32.01 22.07
C ILE A 10 4.51 31.76 22.13
N LEU A 11 5.22 32.38 23.08
CA LEU A 11 6.66 32.17 23.30
C LEU A 11 7.02 30.75 23.81
N LEU A 12 6.05 30.05 24.40
CA LEU A 12 6.17 28.66 24.88
C LEU A 12 5.67 27.63 23.84
N SER A 13 5.05 28.07 22.75
CA SER A 13 4.64 27.18 21.66
C SER A 13 5.88 26.55 21.03
N LYS A 14 5.85 25.23 20.86
CA LYS A 14 6.92 24.47 20.20
C LYS A 14 6.73 24.34 18.68
N VAL A 15 5.69 24.96 18.13
CA VAL A 15 5.31 24.86 16.72
C VAL A 15 5.42 26.23 16.04
N PRO A 16 5.90 26.31 14.79
CA PRO A 16 6.02 27.56 14.04
C PRO A 16 4.69 28.27 13.86
N GLU A 17 4.76 29.58 13.63
CA GLU A 17 3.62 30.37 13.18
C GLU A 17 3.21 29.99 11.75
N VAL A 18 1.90 29.92 11.50
CA VAL A 18 1.33 29.53 10.20
C VAL A 18 1.43 30.70 9.22
N THR A 19 2.62 30.88 8.65
CA THR A 19 2.92 31.87 7.61
C THR A 19 2.93 31.21 6.22
N ILE A 20 3.14 31.99 5.16
CA ILE A 20 3.33 31.42 3.82
C ILE A 20 4.56 30.49 3.76
N PHE A 21 5.62 30.80 4.51
CA PHE A 21 6.81 29.96 4.60
C PHE A 21 6.52 28.60 5.24
N PHE A 22 5.62 28.55 6.23
CA PHE A 22 5.17 27.30 6.82
C PHE A 22 4.58 26.36 5.75
N TRP A 23 3.69 26.88 4.91
CA TRP A 23 3.06 26.08 3.85
C TRP A 23 4.06 25.65 2.77
N VAL A 24 4.96 26.55 2.37
CA VAL A 24 6.01 26.24 1.37
C VAL A 24 6.92 25.12 1.88
N ILE A 25 7.49 25.25 3.09
CA ILE A 25 8.40 24.21 3.62
C ILE A 25 7.63 22.91 3.84
N LYS A 26 6.39 22.97 4.32
CA LYS A 26 5.56 21.78 4.49
C LYS A 26 5.37 21.02 3.19
N ILE A 27 5.02 21.72 2.10
CA ILE A 27 4.86 21.09 0.77
C ILE A 27 6.19 20.49 0.30
N LEU A 28 7.31 21.20 0.46
CA LEU A 28 8.62 20.67 0.11
C LEU A 28 8.96 19.42 0.93
N CYS A 29 8.72 19.43 2.24
CA CYS A 29 8.93 18.27 3.11
C CYS A 29 8.04 17.09 2.71
N THR A 30 6.77 17.32 2.37
CA THR A 30 5.88 16.23 1.92
C THR A 30 6.34 15.61 0.62
N THR A 31 6.92 16.39 -0.30
CA THR A 31 7.48 15.88 -1.56
C THR A 31 8.78 15.12 -1.32
N VAL A 32 9.69 15.63 -0.47
CA VAL A 32 10.91 14.89 -0.09
C VAL A 32 10.58 13.59 0.62
N GLY A 33 9.56 13.56 1.46
CA GLY A 33 9.15 12.35 2.16
C GLY A 33 8.86 11.19 1.22
N GLU A 34 8.30 11.48 0.04
CA GLU A 34 8.03 10.51 -1.03
C GLU A 34 9.34 10.12 -1.73
N THR A 35 9.97 11.09 -2.40
CA THR A 35 11.11 10.81 -3.28
C THR A 35 12.34 10.31 -2.54
N PHE A 36 12.51 10.67 -1.27
CA PHE A 36 13.61 10.20 -0.45
C PHE A 36 13.37 8.80 0.10
N ALA A 37 12.11 8.42 0.40
CA ALA A 37 11.77 7.04 0.72
C ALA A 37 12.11 6.12 -0.45
N ASP A 38 11.67 6.50 -1.66
CA ASP A 38 11.98 5.77 -2.90
C ASP A 38 13.48 5.69 -3.19
N PHE A 39 14.19 6.80 -2.98
CA PHE A 39 15.63 6.84 -3.17
C PHE A 39 16.34 5.82 -2.25
N LEU A 40 15.98 5.80 -0.97
CA LEU A 40 16.56 4.85 -0.01
C LEU A 40 16.20 3.40 -0.36
N ASN A 41 14.97 3.17 -0.83
CA ASN A 41 14.50 1.84 -1.18
C ASN A 41 15.18 1.32 -2.47
N PHE A 42 14.98 2.02 -3.59
CA PHE A 42 15.38 1.56 -4.92
C PHE A 42 16.83 1.89 -5.29
N SER A 43 17.35 3.06 -4.92
CA SER A 43 18.70 3.48 -5.35
C SER A 43 19.80 2.93 -4.46
N LEU A 44 19.55 2.80 -3.16
CA LEU A 44 20.52 2.25 -2.20
C LEU A 44 20.38 0.73 -2.00
N GLY A 45 19.28 0.13 -2.49
CA GLY A 45 19.07 -1.32 -2.46
C GLY A 45 18.95 -1.89 -1.06
N PHE A 46 18.63 -1.06 -0.05
CA PHE A 46 18.45 -1.52 1.32
C PHE A 46 17.18 -2.36 1.49
N GLY A 47 16.23 -2.25 0.57
CA GLY A 47 14.92 -2.87 0.67
C GLY A 47 14.02 -2.10 1.64
N LEU A 48 12.71 -2.33 1.47
CA LEU A 48 11.68 -1.53 2.11
C LEU A 48 11.69 -1.67 3.64
N THR A 49 11.81 -2.89 4.15
CA THR A 49 11.78 -3.18 5.60
C THR A 49 13.00 -2.61 6.33
N LEU A 50 14.21 -2.76 5.77
CA LEU A 50 15.42 -2.23 6.41
C LEU A 50 15.42 -0.70 6.41
N THR A 51 15.01 -0.10 5.30
CA THR A 51 14.86 1.36 5.16
C THR A 51 13.87 1.90 6.21
N THR A 52 12.73 1.23 6.38
CA THR A 52 11.72 1.58 7.39
C THR A 52 12.29 1.55 8.79
N ILE A 53 13.07 0.52 9.16
CA ILE A 53 13.68 0.40 10.49
C ILE A 53 14.72 1.52 10.72
N ILE A 54 15.62 1.77 9.77
CA ILE A 54 16.66 2.79 9.91
C ILE A 54 16.04 4.18 10.05
N MET A 55 15.09 4.52 9.18
CA MET A 55 14.40 5.81 9.22
C MET A 55 13.51 5.95 10.45
N GLY A 56 12.88 4.86 10.90
CA GLY A 56 12.13 4.81 12.15
C GLY A 56 13.00 5.11 13.38
N ILE A 57 14.19 4.52 13.47
CA ILE A 57 15.14 4.80 14.55
C ILE A 57 15.58 6.27 14.50
N ALA A 58 15.94 6.79 13.33
CA ALA A 58 16.33 8.19 13.16
C ALA A 58 15.19 9.14 13.57
N PHE A 59 13.96 8.85 13.14
CA PHE A 59 12.76 9.58 13.51
C PHE A 59 12.56 9.60 15.04
N LEU A 60 12.64 8.45 15.71
CA LEU A 60 12.47 8.35 17.16
C LEU A 60 13.53 9.14 17.93
N ILE A 61 14.79 9.14 17.46
CA ILE A 61 15.87 9.93 18.07
C ILE A 61 15.57 11.42 17.98
N VAL A 62 15.22 11.93 16.79
CA VAL A 62 14.95 13.36 16.61
C VAL A 62 13.65 13.77 17.30
N LEU A 63 12.63 12.91 17.29
CA LEU A 63 11.39 13.12 18.03
C LEU A 63 11.66 13.23 19.54
N PHE A 64 12.55 12.40 20.08
CA PHE A 64 12.98 12.53 21.48
C PHE A 64 13.66 13.87 21.77
N LEU A 65 14.53 14.36 20.86
CA LEU A 65 15.14 15.69 20.97
C LEU A 65 14.08 16.80 20.91
N GLN A 66 13.06 16.66 20.06
CA GLN A 66 11.92 17.59 19.98
C GLN A 66 11.13 17.63 21.29
N PHE A 67 10.82 16.48 21.88
CA PHE A 67 10.16 16.43 23.20
C PHE A 67 11.00 17.06 24.31
N ARG A 68 12.32 16.97 24.21
CA ARG A 68 13.28 17.55 25.17
C ARG A 68 13.46 19.05 24.99
N ALA A 69 13.26 19.59 23.80
CA ALA A 69 13.32 21.02 23.53
C ALA A 69 12.25 21.76 24.35
N THR A 70 12.64 22.83 25.03
CA THR A 70 11.74 23.64 25.87
C THR A 70 11.13 24.84 25.15
N LYS A 71 11.59 25.10 23.92
CA LYS A 71 11.14 26.18 23.03
C LYS A 71 11.15 25.67 21.59
N TYR A 72 10.44 26.37 20.70
CA TYR A 72 10.52 26.11 19.27
C TYR A 72 11.95 26.31 18.76
N VAL A 73 12.53 25.23 18.21
CA VAL A 73 13.82 25.23 17.52
C VAL A 73 13.54 24.83 16.07
N PRO A 74 13.62 25.78 15.10
CA PRO A 74 13.24 25.52 13.71
C PRO A 74 13.91 24.27 13.13
N SER A 75 15.21 24.09 13.34
CA SER A 75 15.96 22.96 12.79
C SER A 75 15.47 21.61 13.32
N ILE A 76 15.19 21.48 14.62
CA ILE A 76 14.73 20.21 15.21
C ILE A 76 13.31 19.90 14.75
N TYR A 77 12.44 20.92 14.75
CA TYR A 77 11.06 20.77 14.34
C TYR A 77 10.95 20.34 12.86
N TRP A 78 11.60 21.06 11.94
CA TRP A 78 11.54 20.73 10.51
C TRP A 78 12.25 19.42 10.18
N LEU A 79 13.35 19.09 10.88
CA LEU A 79 13.97 17.77 10.75
C LEU A 79 13.02 16.66 11.21
N THR A 80 12.28 16.86 12.31
CA THR A 80 11.25 15.91 12.74
C THR A 80 10.16 15.76 11.68
N VAL A 81 9.73 16.87 11.05
CA VAL A 81 8.73 16.86 9.97
C VAL A 81 9.24 16.14 8.71
N VAL A 82 10.52 16.29 8.36
CA VAL A 82 11.12 15.52 7.24
C VAL A 82 11.18 14.04 7.59
N LEU A 83 11.68 13.67 8.77
CA LEU A 83 11.82 12.26 9.16
C LEU A 83 10.47 11.56 9.31
N ILE A 84 9.47 12.21 9.91
CA ILE A 84 8.12 11.65 10.01
C ILE A 84 7.45 11.54 8.64
N SER A 85 7.79 12.42 7.69
CA SER A 85 7.28 12.34 6.33
C SER A 85 7.79 11.10 5.61
N VAL A 86 9.10 10.83 5.69
CA VAL A 86 9.73 9.65 5.09
C VAL A 86 9.24 8.38 5.76
N PHE A 87 9.20 8.37 7.10
CA PHE A 87 8.74 7.21 7.85
C PHE A 87 7.25 6.90 7.59
N GLY A 88 6.41 7.93 7.46
CA GLY A 88 4.99 7.76 7.15
C GLY A 88 4.75 7.15 5.76
N THR A 89 5.54 7.55 4.75
CA THR A 89 5.56 6.91 3.43
C THR A 89 5.87 5.43 3.58
N LEU A 90 7.04 5.13 4.15
CA LEU A 90 7.57 3.78 4.27
C LEU A 90 6.65 2.82 5.04
N VAL A 91 5.94 3.31 6.06
CA VAL A 91 4.95 2.50 6.78
C VAL A 91 3.78 2.11 5.88
N THR A 92 3.33 3.02 5.01
CA THR A 92 2.24 2.76 4.06
C THR A 92 2.70 1.76 3.02
N ASP A 93 3.83 2.02 2.38
CA ASP A 93 4.42 1.17 1.35
C ASP A 93 4.72 -0.24 1.90
N ASN A 94 5.22 -0.34 3.15
CA ASN A 94 5.50 -1.65 3.74
C ASN A 94 4.21 -2.46 3.94
N LEU A 95 3.10 -1.80 4.26
CA LEU A 95 1.80 -2.48 4.35
C LEU A 95 1.30 -2.90 2.97
N THR A 96 1.39 -2.03 1.96
CA THR A 96 0.82 -2.28 0.64
C THR A 96 1.68 -3.22 -0.19
N ASP A 97 2.97 -2.95 -0.27
CA ASP A 97 3.87 -3.57 -1.24
C ASP A 97 4.56 -4.80 -0.64
N SER A 98 4.94 -4.75 0.65
CA SER A 98 5.59 -5.90 1.31
C SER A 98 4.61 -6.86 1.97
N MET A 99 3.49 -6.37 2.51
CA MET A 99 2.49 -7.20 3.19
C MET A 99 1.23 -7.46 2.34
N GLY A 100 1.12 -6.87 1.15
CA GLY A 100 0.00 -7.08 0.23
C GLY A 100 -1.33 -6.50 0.73
N VAL A 101 -1.31 -5.55 1.66
CA VAL A 101 -2.53 -4.94 2.21
C VAL A 101 -3.11 -3.97 1.17
N PRO A 102 -4.39 -4.13 0.75
CA PRO A 102 -4.98 -3.21 -0.23
C PRO A 102 -4.94 -1.75 0.23
N LEU A 103 -4.54 -0.82 -0.66
CA LEU A 103 -4.51 0.64 -0.40
C LEU A 103 -5.85 1.19 0.11
N GLU A 104 -6.96 0.62 -0.35
CA GLU A 104 -8.32 0.94 0.13
C GLU A 104 -8.47 0.65 1.64
N LEU A 105 -7.96 -0.50 2.08
CA LEU A 105 -7.99 -0.91 3.48
C LEU A 105 -7.06 -0.01 4.32
N SER A 106 -5.84 0.23 3.84
CA SER A 106 -4.88 1.15 4.49
C SER A 106 -5.47 2.56 4.65
N THR A 107 -6.13 3.08 3.61
CA THR A 107 -6.81 4.37 3.62
C THR A 107 -7.90 4.44 4.70
N VAL A 108 -8.74 3.40 4.79
CA VAL A 108 -9.80 3.33 5.81
C VAL A 108 -9.21 3.26 7.22
N VAL A 109 -8.21 2.40 7.43
CA VAL A 109 -7.55 2.23 8.74
C VAL A 109 -6.89 3.53 9.20
N PHE A 110 -6.08 4.18 8.35
CA PHE A 110 -5.43 5.43 8.70
C PHE A 110 -6.44 6.57 8.91
N SER A 111 -7.55 6.60 8.17
CA SER A 111 -8.64 7.56 8.40
C SER A 111 -9.28 7.37 9.78
N VAL A 112 -9.55 6.12 10.18
CA VAL A 112 -10.08 5.80 11.52
C VAL A 112 -9.09 6.18 12.61
N LEU A 113 -7.81 5.83 12.45
CA LEU A 113 -6.75 6.17 13.42
C LEU A 113 -6.58 7.69 13.59
N LEU A 114 -6.60 8.44 12.48
CA LEU A 114 -6.54 9.89 12.51
C LEU A 114 -7.79 10.48 13.21
N GLY A 115 -8.98 9.98 12.88
CA GLY A 115 -10.24 10.39 13.51
C GLY A 115 -10.26 10.11 15.02
N LEU A 116 -9.80 8.94 15.44
CA LEU A 116 -9.65 8.58 16.85
C LEU A 116 -8.64 9.47 17.56
N THR A 117 -7.53 9.82 16.91
CA THR A 117 -6.53 10.73 17.47
C THR A 117 -7.12 12.11 17.71
N PHE A 118 -7.86 12.67 16.75
CA PHE A 118 -8.58 13.93 16.94
C PHE A 118 -9.65 13.84 18.02
N LEU A 119 -10.39 12.74 18.07
CA LEU A 119 -11.42 12.51 19.08
C LEU A 119 -10.81 12.49 20.49
N PHE A 120 -9.79 11.67 20.72
CA PHE A 120 -9.14 11.58 22.03
C PHE A 120 -8.43 12.88 22.43
N TRP A 121 -7.82 13.58 21.46
CA TRP A 121 -7.25 14.90 21.71
C TRP A 121 -8.33 15.90 22.14
N TYR A 122 -9.46 15.96 21.42
CA TYR A 122 -10.57 16.83 21.79
C TYR A 122 -11.22 16.44 23.11
N LEU A 123 -11.39 15.14 23.40
CA LEU A 123 -11.93 14.66 24.68
C LEU A 123 -11.03 15.04 25.86
N SER A 124 -9.71 14.92 25.69
CA SER A 124 -8.73 15.21 26.75
C SER A 124 -8.48 16.70 26.96
N GLU A 125 -8.36 17.49 25.89
CA GLU A 125 -7.84 18.87 25.96
C GLU A 125 -8.88 19.92 25.56
N LYS A 126 -10.05 19.50 25.03
CA LYS A 126 -11.18 20.33 24.59
C LYS A 126 -10.82 21.40 23.56
N THR A 127 -9.66 21.26 22.90
CA THR A 127 -9.17 22.11 21.82
C THR A 127 -8.27 21.32 20.90
N LEU A 128 -8.32 21.63 19.61
CA LEU A 128 -7.45 21.10 18.56
C LEU A 128 -6.50 22.18 18.03
N SER A 129 -6.37 23.30 18.76
CA SER A 129 -5.57 24.44 18.34
C SER A 129 -4.07 24.18 18.50
N ILE A 130 -3.33 24.41 17.42
CA ILE A 130 -1.88 24.22 17.32
C ILE A 130 -1.11 25.31 18.08
N HIS A 131 -1.70 26.48 18.26
CA HIS A 131 -1.10 27.58 19.03
C HIS A 131 -1.02 27.29 20.54
N SER A 132 -1.54 26.14 20.99
CA SER A 132 -1.65 25.76 22.39
C SER A 132 -0.85 24.51 22.77
N ILE A 133 0.18 24.16 21.98
CA ILE A 133 1.03 22.98 22.24
C ILE A 133 2.15 23.36 23.21
N TYR A 134 1.79 23.43 24.50
CA TYR A 134 2.71 23.74 25.61
C TYR A 134 2.86 22.58 26.61
N THR A 135 2.05 21.52 26.52
CA THR A 135 2.16 20.33 27.38
C THR A 135 2.68 19.13 26.59
N ARG A 136 3.40 18.20 27.26
CA ARG A 136 3.83 16.93 26.65
C ARG A 136 2.65 16.12 26.10
N LYS A 137 1.50 16.16 26.78
CA LYS A 137 0.28 15.45 26.32
C LYS A 137 -0.22 15.98 24.97
N ARG A 138 -0.28 17.31 24.82
CA ARG A 138 -0.67 17.96 23.55
C ARG A 138 0.34 17.71 22.45
N GLU A 139 1.63 17.71 22.79
CA GLU A 139 2.71 17.41 21.86
C GLU A 139 2.64 15.97 21.33
N VAL A 140 2.29 15.00 22.17
CA VAL A 140 2.06 13.60 21.75
C VAL A 140 0.89 13.50 20.77
N PHE A 141 -0.27 14.10 21.08
CA PHE A 141 -1.41 14.10 20.15
C PHE A 141 -1.08 14.78 18.83
N TYR A 142 -0.33 15.88 18.87
CA TYR A 142 0.12 16.58 17.68
C TYR A 142 0.98 15.69 16.77
N TRP A 143 2.00 15.04 17.32
CA TRP A 143 2.87 14.17 16.51
C TRP A 143 2.18 12.90 16.02
N PHE A 144 1.25 12.32 16.78
CA PHE A 144 0.40 11.24 16.28
C PHE A 144 -0.51 11.70 15.14
N THR A 145 -1.11 12.88 15.28
CA THR A 145 -1.95 13.46 14.22
C THR A 145 -1.13 13.64 12.95
N ILE A 146 0.10 14.15 13.07
CA ILE A 146 1.02 14.29 11.94
C ILE A 146 1.35 12.92 11.33
N LEU A 147 1.75 11.93 12.14
CA LEU A 147 2.10 10.59 11.66
C LEU A 147 0.98 9.97 10.82
N PHE A 148 -0.24 9.92 11.37
CA PHE A 148 -1.38 9.32 10.66
C PHE A 148 -1.83 10.16 9.47
N THR A 149 -1.63 11.47 9.51
CA THR A 149 -1.87 12.33 8.33
C THR A 149 -0.91 12.01 7.20
N PHE A 150 0.37 11.74 7.52
CA PHE A 150 1.35 11.38 6.51
C PHE A 150 1.03 10.02 5.88
N ALA A 151 0.80 8.99 6.71
CA ALA A 151 0.45 7.66 6.22
C ALA A 151 -0.87 7.65 5.42
N LEU A 152 -1.91 8.33 5.91
CA LEU A 152 -3.17 8.49 5.18
C LEU A 152 -2.96 9.20 3.84
N GLY A 153 -2.15 10.26 3.83
CA GLY A 153 -1.95 11.07 2.65
C GLY A 153 -1.19 10.34 1.54
N THR A 154 -0.25 9.45 1.89
CA THR A 154 0.37 8.51 0.93
C THR A 154 -0.68 7.54 0.40
N ALA A 155 -1.37 6.81 1.29
CA ALA A 155 -2.38 5.82 0.88
C ALA A 155 -3.49 6.41 -0.03
N VAL A 156 -3.97 7.62 0.27
CA VAL A 156 -4.97 8.32 -0.57
C VAL A 156 -4.36 8.83 -1.86
N GLY A 157 -3.11 9.29 -1.84
CA GLY A 157 -2.37 9.71 -3.01
C GLY A 157 -2.33 8.57 -4.03
N ASP A 158 -1.74 7.45 -3.64
CA ASP A 158 -1.48 6.28 -4.50
C ASP A 158 -2.79 5.62 -4.95
N LEU A 159 -3.79 5.57 -4.06
CA LEU A 159 -5.14 5.10 -4.42
C LEU A 159 -5.72 5.92 -5.58
N TYR A 160 -5.56 7.25 -5.57
CA TYR A 160 -6.13 8.10 -6.61
C TYR A 160 -5.24 8.17 -7.86
N SER A 161 -3.92 8.27 -7.72
CA SER A 161 -2.99 8.37 -8.84
C SER A 161 -2.87 7.06 -9.61
N GLU A 162 -2.68 5.95 -8.89
CA GLU A 162 -2.32 4.64 -9.44
C GLU A 162 -3.56 3.76 -9.56
N GLN A 163 -4.18 3.39 -8.44
CA GLN A 163 -5.28 2.41 -8.46
C GLN A 163 -6.54 2.91 -9.17
N LEU A 164 -6.84 4.21 -9.13
CA LEU A 164 -7.93 4.84 -9.87
C LEU A 164 -7.49 5.44 -11.22
N GLY A 165 -6.21 5.27 -11.57
CA GLY A 165 -5.63 5.70 -12.85
C GLY A 165 -5.91 7.15 -13.20
N LEU A 166 -5.94 8.06 -12.22
CA LEU A 166 -6.01 9.50 -12.51
C LEU A 166 -4.67 10.04 -12.99
N GLY A 167 -3.57 9.37 -12.63
CA GLY A 167 -2.21 9.84 -12.83
C GLY A 167 -1.80 10.91 -11.83
N TYR A 168 -0.49 11.07 -11.66
CA TYR A 168 0.10 11.93 -10.63
C TYR A 168 -0.27 13.42 -10.79
N LEU A 169 -0.18 13.97 -12.02
CA LEU A 169 -0.48 15.37 -12.29
C LEU A 169 -1.94 15.75 -11.98
N ASN A 170 -2.90 14.94 -12.45
CA ASN A 170 -4.32 15.22 -12.27
C ASN A 170 -4.74 15.09 -10.80
N THR A 171 -4.14 14.13 -10.08
CA THR A 171 -4.34 13.97 -8.63
C THR A 171 -3.85 15.21 -7.90
N GLY A 172 -2.63 15.68 -8.20
CA GLY A 172 -2.08 16.92 -7.65
C GLY A 172 -2.96 18.15 -7.92
N ILE A 173 -3.42 18.35 -9.16
CA ILE A 173 -4.32 19.46 -9.52
C ILE A 173 -5.63 19.38 -8.74
N THR A 174 -6.22 18.19 -8.63
CA THR A 174 -7.47 17.97 -7.89
C THR A 174 -7.31 18.37 -6.42
N VAL A 175 -6.21 17.96 -5.78
CA VAL A 175 -5.93 18.32 -4.39
C VAL A 175 -5.72 19.82 -4.24
N VAL A 176 -5.00 20.49 -5.15
CA VAL A 176 -4.85 21.96 -5.15
C VAL A 176 -6.21 22.67 -5.24
N ILE A 177 -7.11 22.20 -6.10
CA ILE A 177 -8.47 22.76 -6.22
C ILE A 177 -9.23 22.60 -4.90
N ILE A 178 -9.16 21.44 -4.26
CA ILE A 178 -9.82 21.22 -2.95
C ILE A 178 -9.23 22.17 -1.90
N ILE A 179 -7.91 22.33 -1.83
CA ILE A 179 -7.26 23.29 -0.91
C ILE A 179 -7.74 24.72 -1.19
N ALA A 180 -7.84 25.13 -2.44
CA ALA A 180 -8.34 26.46 -2.83
C ALA A 180 -9.82 26.67 -2.43
N CYS A 181 -10.65 25.63 -2.54
CA CYS A 181 -12.04 25.63 -2.05
C CYS A 181 -12.10 25.78 -0.53
N VAL A 182 -11.26 25.07 0.22
CA VAL A 182 -11.16 25.18 1.69
C VAL A 182 -10.71 26.59 2.09
N PHE A 183 -9.71 27.14 1.41
CA PHE A 183 -9.27 28.52 1.63
C PHE A 183 -10.39 29.54 1.37
N SER A 184 -11.15 29.33 0.30
CA SER A 184 -12.31 30.17 -0.03
C SER A 184 -13.43 30.03 1.01
N ALA A 185 -13.69 28.83 1.51
CA ALA A 185 -14.66 28.60 2.58
C ALA A 185 -14.24 29.27 3.90
N TRP A 186 -12.95 29.24 4.23
CA TRP A 186 -12.41 29.98 5.36
C TRP A 186 -12.56 31.49 5.18
N LYS A 187 -12.17 32.02 4.02
CA LYS A 187 -12.17 33.46 3.76
C LYS A 187 -13.58 34.06 3.61
N PHE A 188 -14.49 33.36 2.95
CA PHE A 188 -15.80 33.90 2.57
C PHE A 188 -16.97 33.28 3.35
N LEU A 189 -16.87 32.00 3.75
CA LEU A 189 -17.96 31.27 4.42
C LEU A 189 -17.78 31.17 5.95
N ARG A 190 -16.80 31.89 6.53
CA ARG A 190 -16.52 31.91 7.97
C ARG A 190 -16.30 30.50 8.57
N LEU A 191 -15.63 29.63 7.82
CA LEU A 191 -15.19 28.33 8.34
C LEU A 191 -14.24 28.52 9.52
N ASP A 192 -14.37 27.70 10.56
CA ASP A 192 -13.46 27.71 11.70
C ASP A 192 -11.98 27.59 11.26
N GLY A 193 -11.12 28.43 11.83
CA GLY A 193 -9.71 28.51 11.41
C GLY A 193 -8.89 27.27 11.76
N VAL A 194 -9.20 26.60 12.87
CA VAL A 194 -8.51 25.36 13.27
C VAL A 194 -8.92 24.21 12.37
N LEU A 195 -10.22 24.12 12.06
CA LEU A 195 -10.74 23.11 11.13
C LEU A 195 -10.18 23.32 9.70
N ALA A 196 -10.21 24.54 9.19
CA ALA A 196 -9.66 24.87 7.88
C ALA A 196 -8.16 24.55 7.79
N PHE A 197 -7.42 24.85 8.86
CA PHE A 197 -6.01 24.50 8.98
C PHE A 197 -5.79 22.99 8.86
N TRP A 198 -6.51 22.17 9.64
CA TRP A 198 -6.27 20.72 9.66
C TRP A 198 -6.60 20.07 8.33
N ILE A 199 -7.66 20.53 7.65
CA ILE A 199 -8.02 20.04 6.32
C ILE A 199 -6.94 20.38 5.31
N ALA A 200 -6.51 21.64 5.26
CA ALA A 200 -5.43 22.05 4.37
C ALA A 200 -4.13 21.27 4.69
N TYR A 201 -3.82 21.10 5.97
CA TYR A 201 -2.65 20.34 6.42
C TYR A 201 -2.71 18.88 5.96
N ILE A 202 -3.86 18.21 6.10
CA ILE A 202 -4.05 16.83 5.65
C ILE A 202 -3.87 16.73 4.13
N LEU A 203 -4.50 17.64 3.38
CA LEU A 203 -4.45 17.65 1.91
C LEU A 203 -3.07 17.99 1.34
N THR A 204 -2.19 18.68 2.09
CA THR A 204 -0.82 18.93 1.59
C THR A 204 -0.01 17.66 1.40
N ARG A 205 -0.34 16.55 2.08
CA ARG A 205 0.40 15.29 1.88
C ARG A 205 0.10 14.62 0.54
N PRO A 206 -1.14 14.28 0.16
CA PRO A 206 -1.41 13.68 -1.14
C PRO A 206 -0.95 14.60 -2.29
N LEU A 207 -1.01 15.93 -2.10
CA LEU A 207 -0.38 16.87 -3.02
C LEU A 207 1.14 16.66 -3.16
N GLY A 208 1.83 16.53 -2.02
CA GLY A 208 3.28 16.34 -1.98
C GLY A 208 3.72 15.02 -2.58
N ALA A 209 3.00 13.92 -2.30
CA ALA A 209 3.24 12.59 -2.86
C ALA A 209 3.08 12.63 -4.39
N SER A 210 1.91 13.03 -4.88
CA SER A 210 1.65 13.15 -6.32
C SER A 210 2.63 14.09 -7.04
N LEU A 211 3.10 15.17 -6.41
CA LEU A 211 4.13 16.02 -6.99
C LEU A 211 5.50 15.35 -7.00
N GLY A 212 5.85 14.62 -5.93
CA GLY A 212 7.07 13.83 -5.85
C GLY A 212 7.14 12.80 -6.96
N ASP A 213 6.11 11.98 -7.09
CA ASP A 213 6.02 10.94 -8.11
C ASP A 213 5.99 11.51 -9.51
N TYR A 214 5.23 12.59 -9.72
CA TYR A 214 5.23 13.27 -11.01
C TYR A 214 6.62 13.76 -11.41
N LEU A 215 7.47 14.19 -10.48
CA LEU A 215 8.81 14.65 -10.80
C LEU A 215 9.82 13.49 -10.92
N SER A 216 9.74 12.51 -10.02
CA SER A 216 10.69 11.40 -9.89
C SER A 216 10.45 10.29 -10.92
N GLN A 217 9.20 9.89 -11.11
CA GLN A 217 8.83 8.72 -11.90
C GLN A 217 9.18 8.90 -13.38
N PRO A 218 9.50 7.81 -14.09
CA PRO A 218 9.78 7.84 -15.53
C PRO A 218 8.65 8.49 -16.34
N LYS A 219 8.99 9.08 -17.49
CA LYS A 219 8.00 9.63 -18.43
C LYS A 219 6.98 8.60 -18.93
N ILE A 220 7.38 7.34 -18.89
CA ILE A 220 6.53 6.22 -19.28
C ILE A 220 5.39 6.07 -18.25
N ASN A 221 5.67 6.15 -16.94
CA ASN A 221 4.64 6.08 -15.87
C ASN A 221 3.89 7.41 -15.64
N GLY A 222 3.95 8.35 -16.59
CA GLY A 222 3.29 9.65 -16.48
C GLY A 222 4.02 10.70 -15.62
N GLY A 223 5.28 10.45 -15.23
CA GLY A 223 6.15 11.42 -14.56
C GLY A 223 7.02 12.25 -15.52
N LEU A 224 7.93 13.06 -14.99
CA LEU A 224 8.88 13.88 -15.75
C LEU A 224 10.21 13.16 -16.02
N GLY A 225 10.50 12.10 -15.29
CA GLY A 225 11.72 11.30 -15.41
C GLY A 225 12.97 12.00 -14.89
N LEU A 226 12.86 12.87 -13.89
CA LEU A 226 14.04 13.47 -13.25
C LEU A 226 14.80 12.45 -12.37
N GLY A 227 14.13 11.36 -11.98
CA GLY A 227 14.66 10.35 -11.08
C GLY A 227 14.54 10.76 -9.62
N THR A 228 14.43 9.77 -8.75
CA THR A 228 14.26 9.92 -7.29
C THR A 228 15.45 10.63 -6.65
N THR A 229 16.68 10.33 -7.09
CA THR A 229 17.93 10.94 -6.59
C THR A 229 17.99 12.45 -6.83
N VAL A 230 17.82 12.88 -8.09
CA VAL A 230 17.96 14.29 -8.47
C VAL A 230 16.85 15.11 -7.82
N THR A 231 15.62 14.59 -7.84
CA THR A 231 14.46 15.23 -7.23
C THR A 231 14.67 15.41 -5.73
N SER A 232 15.08 14.35 -5.01
CA SER A 232 15.34 14.43 -3.57
C SER A 232 16.41 15.45 -3.21
N VAL A 233 17.53 15.50 -3.95
CA VAL A 233 18.62 16.46 -3.70
C VAL A 233 18.16 17.90 -3.90
N ILE A 234 17.42 18.19 -4.97
CA ILE A 234 16.91 19.54 -5.25
C ILE A 234 16.02 20.03 -4.10
N PHE A 235 15.07 19.20 -3.66
CA PHE A 235 14.16 19.59 -2.60
C PHE A 235 14.85 19.65 -1.23
N LEU A 236 15.79 18.75 -0.91
CA LEU A 236 16.57 18.82 0.32
C LEU A 236 17.40 20.11 0.40
N ILE A 237 18.03 20.52 -0.71
CA ILE A 237 18.75 21.81 -0.79
C ILE A 237 17.78 22.98 -0.59
N ALA A 238 16.61 22.95 -1.23
CA ALA A 238 15.61 23.99 -1.08
C ALA A 238 15.10 24.11 0.38
N ILE A 239 14.80 22.98 1.03
CA ILE A 239 14.42 22.92 2.44
C ILE A 239 15.53 23.49 3.31
N LEU A 240 16.78 23.06 3.10
CA LEU A 240 17.92 23.52 3.88
C LEU A 240 18.14 25.04 3.72
N ALA A 241 18.01 25.57 2.51
CA ALA A 241 18.09 27.00 2.23
C ALA A 241 17.00 27.79 2.98
N ILE A 242 15.75 27.30 2.98
CA ILE A 242 14.66 27.97 3.70
C ILE A 242 14.84 27.84 5.22
N ILE A 243 15.29 26.69 5.73
CA ILE A 243 15.57 26.51 7.16
C ILE A 243 16.67 27.46 7.62
N ILE A 244 17.76 27.60 6.86
CA ILE A 244 18.83 28.58 7.15
C ILE A 244 18.28 30.00 7.10
N PHE A 245 17.49 30.33 6.08
CA PHE A 245 16.84 31.63 5.97
C PHE A 245 15.95 31.95 7.17
N LEU A 246 15.11 31.01 7.62
CA LEU A 246 14.27 31.18 8.81
C LEU A 246 15.10 31.25 10.10
N ALA A 247 16.13 30.42 10.24
CA ALA A 247 17.01 30.46 11.40
C ALA A 247 17.74 31.82 11.55
N VAL A 248 18.12 32.44 10.42
CA VAL A 248 18.76 33.76 10.39
C VAL A 248 17.73 34.88 10.58
N THR A 249 16.62 34.85 9.85
CA THR A 249 15.64 35.95 9.83
C THR A 249 14.68 35.93 11.02
N LYS A 250 14.49 34.77 11.67
CA LYS A 250 13.59 34.57 12.81
C LYS A 250 12.14 35.03 12.56
N ILE A 251 11.76 35.17 11.29
CA ILE A 251 10.43 35.63 10.87
C ILE A 251 9.33 34.69 11.37
N ASP A 252 9.64 33.40 11.53
CA ASP A 252 8.75 32.36 12.06
C ASP A 252 8.66 32.33 13.59
N THR A 253 9.48 33.13 14.28
CA THR A 253 9.46 33.28 15.76
C THR A 253 8.96 34.66 16.22
N THR A 254 8.88 35.63 15.30
CA THR A 254 8.53 37.01 15.63
C THR A 254 7.03 37.14 15.55
N ALA A 255 6.35 37.02 16.70
CA ALA A 255 4.92 37.24 16.79
C ALA A 255 4.57 38.62 16.20
N LYS A 256 3.99 38.64 15.01
CA LYS A 256 3.32 39.84 14.52
C LYS A 256 2.03 39.99 15.32
N SER A 257 2.19 40.55 16.50
CA SER A 257 1.11 41.11 17.29
C SER A 257 0.42 42.15 16.43
N GLU A 258 -0.70 41.80 15.79
CA GLU A 258 -1.89 42.65 15.69
C GLU A 258 -3.00 41.98 14.86
N THR A 259 -4.22 42.02 15.42
CA THR A 259 -5.54 41.99 14.74
C THR A 259 -6.24 40.67 14.35
N ALA A 260 -5.77 39.48 14.74
CA ALA A 260 -6.52 38.23 14.47
C ALA A 260 -7.28 37.63 15.68
N GLU A 261 -6.79 37.86 16.92
CA GLU A 261 -7.37 37.20 18.11
C GLU A 261 -8.75 37.73 18.53
N THR A 262 -9.17 38.92 18.07
CA THR A 262 -10.43 39.52 18.54
C THR A 262 -11.68 38.93 17.88
N ASN A 263 -11.56 38.16 16.79
CA ASN A 263 -12.70 37.58 16.07
C ASN A 263 -12.94 36.08 16.31
N GLN A 264 -12.00 35.35 16.92
CA GLN A 264 -12.14 33.90 17.14
C GLN A 264 -12.83 33.52 18.47
N ALA A 265 -12.95 34.43 19.43
CA ALA A 265 -13.51 34.11 20.75
C ALA A 265 -15.05 34.00 20.79
N ASN A 266 -15.76 34.40 19.72
CA ASN A 266 -17.23 34.48 19.70
C ASN A 266 -17.92 33.56 18.67
N GLY A 267 -17.21 32.53 18.17
CA GLY A 267 -17.87 31.42 17.48
C GLY A 267 -18.53 30.51 18.52
N SER A 268 -19.86 30.55 18.67
CA SER A 268 -20.60 29.62 19.52
C SER A 268 -20.10 28.19 19.29
N LYS A 269 -19.67 27.47 20.35
CA LYS A 269 -19.15 26.08 20.26
C LYS A 269 -20.09 25.14 19.47
N LYS A 270 -21.39 25.44 19.44
CA LYS A 270 -22.37 24.73 18.60
C LYS A 270 -22.06 24.85 17.10
N ASN A 271 -21.67 26.03 16.63
CA ASN A 271 -21.37 26.27 15.22
C ASN A 271 -20.14 25.51 14.76
N VAL A 272 -19.11 25.38 15.59
CA VAL A 272 -17.88 24.63 15.25
C VAL A 272 -18.19 23.14 15.12
N LEU A 273 -18.92 22.55 16.06
CA LEU A 273 -19.31 21.12 15.98
C LEU A 273 -20.18 20.85 14.73
N THR A 274 -21.14 21.74 14.45
CA THR A 274 -21.96 21.64 13.23
C THR A 274 -21.11 21.78 11.97
N GLN A 275 -20.18 22.74 11.91
CA GLN A 275 -19.23 22.89 10.81
C GLN A 275 -18.39 21.62 10.63
N THR A 276 -17.86 21.02 11.71
CA THR A 276 -17.10 19.77 11.65
C THR A 276 -17.93 18.63 11.09
N ILE A 277 -19.16 18.43 11.56
CA ILE A 277 -20.04 17.37 11.06
C ILE A 277 -20.36 17.59 9.59
N VAL A 278 -20.74 18.82 9.20
CA VAL A 278 -21.06 19.15 7.80
C VAL A 278 -19.86 18.90 6.89
N VAL A 279 -18.67 19.33 7.29
CA VAL A 279 -17.46 19.14 6.53
C VAL A 279 -17.11 17.65 6.42
N LEU A 280 -17.17 16.89 7.51
CA LEU A 280 -16.95 15.45 7.47
C LEU A 280 -17.95 14.74 6.54
N CYS A 281 -19.23 15.11 6.59
CA CYS A 281 -20.24 14.58 5.68
C CYS A 281 -19.94 14.93 4.22
N ILE A 282 -19.50 16.16 3.92
CA ILE A 282 -19.09 16.57 2.57
C ILE A 282 -17.88 15.76 2.12
N PHE A 283 -16.83 15.63 2.93
CA PHE A 283 -15.64 14.87 2.58
C PHE A 283 -15.95 13.38 2.38
N LEU A 284 -16.80 12.78 3.21
CA LEU A 284 -17.25 11.40 3.03
C LEU A 284 -18.08 11.26 1.75
N ALA A 285 -19.03 12.16 1.50
CA ALA A 285 -19.88 12.09 0.31
C ALA A 285 -19.08 12.32 -0.99
N VAL A 286 -18.19 13.31 -1.01
CA VAL A 286 -17.32 13.61 -2.16
C VAL A 286 -16.24 12.56 -2.34
N GLY A 287 -15.63 12.07 -1.26
CA GLY A 287 -14.60 11.04 -1.31
C GLY A 287 -15.16 9.69 -1.75
N ILE A 288 -16.25 9.22 -1.14
CA ILE A 288 -16.92 7.96 -1.52
C ILE A 288 -17.57 8.12 -2.90
N GLY A 289 -18.25 9.23 -3.17
CA GLY A 289 -18.87 9.50 -4.46
C GLY A 289 -17.85 9.60 -5.59
N GLY A 290 -16.71 10.26 -5.36
CA GLY A 290 -15.59 10.36 -6.28
C GLY A 290 -14.95 9.01 -6.56
N TYR A 291 -14.69 8.23 -5.50
CA TYR A 291 -14.21 6.85 -5.62
C TYR A 291 -15.17 5.97 -6.43
N ILE A 292 -16.47 5.95 -6.10
CA ILE A 292 -17.47 5.15 -6.81
C ILE A 292 -17.59 5.60 -8.27
N TRP A 293 -17.66 6.91 -8.53
CA TRP A 293 -17.77 7.47 -9.88
C TRP A 293 -16.56 7.08 -10.73
N ARG A 294 -15.35 7.24 -10.19
CA ARG A 294 -14.12 6.91 -10.90
C ARG A 294 -13.99 5.40 -11.10
N SER A 295 -14.25 4.60 -10.06
CA SER A 295 -14.26 3.15 -10.13
C SER A 295 -15.27 2.65 -11.18
N ASN A 296 -16.48 3.22 -11.24
CA ASN A 296 -17.48 2.85 -12.24
C ASN A 296 -17.11 3.30 -13.66
N ASN A 297 -16.49 4.47 -13.82
CA ASN A 297 -16.00 4.91 -15.13
C ASN A 297 -14.85 4.04 -15.66
N ILE A 298 -14.01 3.50 -14.77
CA ILE A 298 -13.01 2.51 -15.13
C ILE A 298 -13.72 1.23 -15.61
N ALA A 299 -14.80 0.81 -14.94
CA ALA A 299 -15.57 -0.37 -15.33
C ALA A 299 -16.39 -0.20 -16.62
N SER A 300 -16.88 1.00 -16.93
CA SER A 300 -17.60 1.28 -18.19
C SER A 300 -16.67 1.45 -19.39
N GLN A 301 -15.40 1.82 -19.17
CA GLN A 301 -14.38 1.70 -20.23
C GLN A 301 -14.05 0.24 -20.58
N THR A 302 -14.59 -0.73 -19.83
CA THR A 302 -14.52 -2.16 -20.10
C THR A 302 -15.69 -2.65 -20.96
N ASP A 303 -16.37 -1.78 -21.72
CA ASP A 303 -17.46 -2.08 -22.67
C ASP A 303 -17.01 -2.91 -23.91
N SER A 304 -16.22 -3.97 -23.68
CA SER A 304 -16.28 -5.20 -24.48
C SER A 304 -17.00 -6.25 -23.63
N PRO A 305 -17.94 -7.04 -24.17
CA PRO A 305 -18.80 -7.96 -23.42
C PRO A 305 -18.06 -9.22 -22.91
N GLN A 306 -16.90 -9.06 -22.28
CA GLN A 306 -16.11 -10.13 -21.69
C GLN A 306 -15.88 -9.83 -20.21
N ALA A 307 -16.61 -10.55 -19.37
CA ALA A 307 -16.43 -10.61 -17.92
C ALA A 307 -15.16 -11.36 -17.50
N THR A 308 -14.14 -11.39 -18.36
CA THR A 308 -12.94 -12.23 -18.26
C THR A 308 -11.74 -11.49 -18.83
N LEU A 309 -10.55 -11.74 -18.29
CA LEU A 309 -9.27 -11.23 -18.81
C LEU A 309 -8.93 -11.72 -20.23
N ALA A 310 -9.70 -12.68 -20.77
CA ALA A 310 -9.50 -13.24 -22.09
C ALA A 310 -9.62 -12.19 -23.20
N GLY A 311 -8.64 -12.20 -24.10
CA GLY A 311 -8.46 -11.22 -25.18
C GLY A 311 -7.67 -9.98 -24.74
N GLN A 312 -7.73 -9.59 -23.47
CA GLN A 312 -7.11 -8.37 -22.94
C GLN A 312 -5.62 -8.55 -22.61
N LEU A 313 -5.14 -9.80 -22.53
CA LEU A 313 -3.75 -10.11 -22.20
C LEU A 313 -2.84 -10.26 -23.44
N THR A 314 -3.37 -10.00 -24.64
CA THR A 314 -2.68 -10.31 -25.92
C THR A 314 -1.41 -9.49 -26.11
N ASP A 315 -1.43 -8.22 -25.74
CA ASP A 315 -0.26 -7.34 -25.87
C ASP A 315 0.85 -7.76 -24.88
N PHE A 316 0.49 -8.22 -23.68
CA PHE A 316 1.42 -8.78 -22.70
C PHE A 316 2.09 -10.06 -23.20
N VAL A 317 1.30 -10.99 -23.74
CA VAL A 317 1.81 -12.22 -24.34
C VAL A 317 2.80 -11.91 -25.46
N LYS A 318 2.52 -10.87 -26.27
CA LYS A 318 3.43 -10.44 -27.33
C LYS A 318 4.73 -9.87 -26.77
N THR A 319 4.65 -8.96 -25.79
CA THR A 319 5.83 -8.35 -25.16
C THR A 319 6.73 -9.40 -24.51
N GLU A 320 6.19 -10.35 -23.74
CA GLU A 320 6.98 -11.44 -23.16
C GLU A 320 7.54 -12.41 -24.20
N SER A 321 6.82 -12.66 -25.30
CA SER A 321 7.32 -13.49 -26.40
C SER A 321 8.49 -12.84 -27.11
N ASP A 322 8.45 -11.52 -27.30
CA ASP A 322 9.56 -10.75 -27.88
C ASP A 322 10.75 -10.68 -26.92
N MET A 323 10.49 -10.50 -25.62
CA MET A 323 11.51 -10.59 -24.56
C MET A 323 12.20 -11.95 -24.54
N LEU A 324 11.44 -13.04 -24.65
CA LEU A 324 11.98 -14.40 -24.71
C LEU A 324 12.85 -14.63 -25.94
N LYS A 325 12.53 -14.02 -27.10
CA LYS A 325 13.41 -14.05 -28.29
C LYS A 325 14.73 -13.35 -28.01
N HIS A 326 14.71 -12.16 -27.42
CA HIS A 326 15.93 -11.43 -27.07
C HIS A 326 16.79 -12.20 -26.06
N VAL A 327 16.19 -12.80 -25.03
CA VAL A 327 16.90 -13.67 -24.08
C VAL A 327 17.51 -14.90 -24.78
N ASN A 328 16.81 -15.50 -25.74
CA ASN A 328 17.35 -16.62 -26.53
C ASN A 328 18.52 -16.21 -27.44
N SER A 329 18.55 -14.96 -27.89
CA SER A 329 19.64 -14.39 -28.68
C SER A 329 20.77 -13.77 -27.83
N ASN A 330 20.69 -13.89 -26.50
CA ASN A 330 21.59 -13.22 -25.53
C ASN A 330 21.61 -11.67 -25.66
N ASP A 331 20.57 -11.07 -26.23
CA ASP A 331 20.41 -9.62 -26.28
C ASP A 331 19.69 -9.12 -25.03
N PHE A 332 20.44 -9.03 -23.92
CA PHE A 332 19.91 -8.56 -22.65
C PHE A 332 19.63 -7.06 -22.61
N THR A 333 20.18 -6.28 -23.56
CA THR A 333 19.88 -4.85 -23.65
C THR A 333 18.45 -4.65 -24.16
N SER A 334 18.05 -5.36 -25.21
CA SER A 334 16.68 -5.33 -25.70
C SER A 334 15.71 -6.02 -24.75
N ALA A 335 16.10 -7.12 -24.12
CA ALA A 335 15.26 -7.80 -23.12
C ALA A 335 14.93 -6.91 -21.91
N LYS A 336 15.89 -6.11 -21.42
CA LYS A 336 15.64 -5.14 -20.35
C LYS A 336 14.66 -4.05 -20.78
N LYS A 337 14.76 -3.59 -22.03
CA LYS A 337 13.81 -2.62 -22.58
C LYS A 337 12.39 -3.20 -22.71
N ASP A 338 12.28 -4.47 -23.10
CA ASP A 338 10.98 -5.15 -23.14
C ASP A 338 10.40 -5.36 -21.74
N ALA A 339 11.23 -5.64 -20.75
CA ALA A 339 10.83 -5.69 -19.34
C ALA A 339 10.29 -4.33 -18.86
N ASP A 340 10.96 -3.23 -19.22
CA ASP A 340 10.47 -1.87 -18.92
C ASP A 340 9.14 -1.55 -19.60
N ASN A 341 8.94 -2.06 -20.83
CA ASN A 341 7.68 -1.89 -21.54
C ASN A 341 6.57 -2.79 -20.98
N LEU A 342 6.91 -4.00 -20.49
CA LEU A 342 5.97 -4.94 -19.87
C LEU A 342 5.41 -4.35 -18.57
N GLU A 343 6.28 -3.88 -17.68
CA GLU A 343 5.89 -3.24 -16.42
C GLU A 343 4.94 -2.07 -16.67
N HIS A 344 5.29 -1.15 -17.58
CA HIS A 344 4.43 -0.03 -17.88
C HIS A 344 3.06 -0.42 -18.46
N GLN A 345 3.04 -1.38 -19.39
CA GLN A 345 1.77 -1.88 -19.94
C GLN A 345 0.91 -2.46 -18.81
N TRP A 346 1.54 -3.11 -17.83
CA TRP A 346 0.87 -3.77 -16.72
C TRP A 346 0.33 -2.75 -15.72
N ASP A 347 1.13 -1.79 -15.29
CA ASP A 347 0.74 -0.70 -14.38
C ASP A 347 -0.41 0.13 -14.98
N THR A 348 -0.32 0.44 -16.28
CA THR A 348 -1.38 1.20 -16.97
C THR A 348 -2.68 0.41 -17.05
N ALA A 349 -2.60 -0.91 -17.19
CA ALA A 349 -3.75 -1.79 -17.31
C ALA A 349 -4.26 -2.29 -15.94
N GLU A 350 -3.45 -2.20 -14.88
CA GLU A 350 -3.73 -2.75 -13.54
C GLU A 350 -5.12 -2.35 -13.03
N PRO A 351 -5.49 -1.05 -12.99
CA PRO A 351 -6.80 -0.63 -12.49
C PRO A 351 -7.98 -1.33 -13.19
N LYS A 352 -7.80 -1.63 -14.48
CA LYS A 352 -8.81 -2.29 -15.32
C LYS A 352 -8.78 -3.80 -15.12
N LEU A 353 -7.61 -4.42 -15.24
CA LEU A 353 -7.45 -5.88 -15.19
C LEU A 353 -7.75 -6.45 -13.80
N ARG A 354 -7.27 -5.79 -12.73
CA ARG A 354 -7.54 -6.19 -11.34
C ARG A 354 -9.02 -6.15 -10.99
N LYS A 355 -9.77 -5.22 -11.59
CA LYS A 355 -11.21 -5.11 -11.37
C LYS A 355 -12.02 -6.18 -12.10
N ILE A 356 -11.53 -6.66 -13.24
CA ILE A 356 -12.20 -7.73 -14.01
C ILE A 356 -12.08 -9.05 -13.27
N ASP A 357 -10.86 -9.41 -12.84
CA ASP A 357 -10.59 -10.63 -12.08
C ASP A 357 -9.34 -10.41 -11.23
N SER A 358 -9.55 -10.01 -9.97
CA SER A 358 -8.47 -9.72 -9.03
C SER A 358 -7.63 -10.94 -8.70
N THR A 359 -8.22 -12.14 -8.72
CA THR A 359 -7.51 -13.39 -8.37
C THR A 359 -6.55 -13.79 -9.48
N THR A 360 -7.02 -13.81 -10.73
CA THR A 360 -6.17 -14.09 -11.87
C THR A 360 -5.15 -12.96 -12.10
N TRP A 361 -5.52 -11.71 -11.82
CA TRP A 361 -4.60 -10.58 -11.84
C TRP A 361 -3.43 -10.80 -10.87
N THR A 362 -3.67 -11.10 -9.59
CA THR A 362 -2.59 -11.35 -8.61
C THR A 362 -1.69 -12.51 -9.01
N GLN A 363 -2.24 -13.55 -9.64
CA GLN A 363 -1.44 -14.67 -10.14
C GLN A 363 -0.51 -14.24 -11.29
N ILE A 364 -0.99 -13.43 -12.23
CA ILE A 364 -0.18 -12.90 -13.34
C ILE A 364 0.87 -11.92 -12.81
N ASP A 365 0.46 -11.05 -11.88
CA ASP A 365 1.31 -10.04 -11.23
C ASP A 365 2.55 -10.67 -10.60
N GLY A 366 2.37 -11.72 -9.79
CA GLY A 366 3.51 -12.46 -9.22
C GLY A 366 4.42 -13.11 -10.26
N THR A 367 3.88 -13.54 -11.42
CA THR A 367 4.74 -14.04 -12.51
C THR A 367 5.52 -12.94 -13.22
N PHE A 368 4.98 -11.72 -13.28
CA PHE A 368 5.68 -10.56 -13.84
C PHE A 368 6.80 -10.11 -12.91
N ASP A 369 6.59 -10.13 -11.60
CA ASP A 369 7.64 -9.86 -10.61
C ASP A 369 8.85 -10.79 -10.80
N ASP A 370 8.60 -12.09 -10.97
CA ASP A 370 9.66 -13.08 -11.24
C ASP A 370 10.41 -12.79 -12.56
N VAL A 371 9.69 -12.40 -13.62
CA VAL A 371 10.26 -12.04 -14.92
C VAL A 371 11.12 -10.78 -14.81
N LEU A 372 10.58 -9.72 -14.21
CA LEU A 372 11.26 -8.44 -14.03
C LEU A 372 12.50 -8.61 -13.15
N ALA A 373 12.40 -9.35 -12.04
CA ALA A 373 13.52 -9.64 -11.16
C ALA A 373 14.64 -10.42 -11.87
N ALA A 374 14.29 -11.41 -12.69
CA ALA A 374 15.27 -12.19 -13.44
C ALA A 374 15.97 -11.35 -14.52
N VAL A 375 15.21 -10.64 -15.35
CA VAL A 375 15.70 -9.93 -16.55
C VAL A 375 16.41 -8.64 -16.21
N ARG A 376 15.95 -7.89 -15.21
CA ARG A 376 16.56 -6.60 -14.82
C ARG A 376 17.77 -6.73 -13.92
N SER A 377 18.09 -7.93 -13.43
CA SER A 377 19.26 -8.16 -12.59
C SER A 377 20.56 -7.60 -13.21
N SER A 378 21.51 -7.21 -12.35
CA SER A 378 22.78 -6.61 -12.79
C SER A 378 23.57 -7.53 -13.71
N ASN A 379 23.43 -8.85 -13.54
CA ASN A 379 24.01 -9.87 -14.41
C ASN A 379 22.95 -10.96 -14.71
N PRO A 380 22.13 -10.80 -15.76
CA PRO A 380 21.03 -11.71 -16.08
C PRO A 380 21.51 -13.11 -16.43
N ASP A 381 20.90 -14.11 -15.78
CA ASP A 381 21.12 -15.52 -16.10
C ASP A 381 20.09 -15.99 -17.16
N ALA A 382 20.58 -16.42 -18.32
CA ALA A 382 19.72 -16.83 -19.44
C ALA A 382 18.76 -17.98 -19.08
N SER A 383 19.17 -18.91 -18.21
CA SER A 383 18.35 -20.05 -17.81
C SER A 383 17.23 -19.61 -16.87
N LYS A 384 17.55 -18.77 -15.87
CA LYS A 384 16.57 -18.20 -14.95
C LYS A 384 15.55 -17.31 -15.67
N CYS A 385 16.02 -16.45 -16.58
CA CYS A 385 15.14 -15.61 -17.39
C CYS A 385 14.17 -16.45 -18.23
N LYS A 386 14.65 -17.52 -18.87
CA LYS A 386 13.79 -18.43 -19.65
C LYS A 386 12.79 -19.16 -18.77
N SER A 387 13.19 -19.61 -17.58
CA SER A 387 12.29 -20.29 -16.65
C SER A 387 11.16 -19.35 -16.20
N ALA A 388 11.48 -18.12 -15.80
CA ALA A 388 10.51 -17.12 -15.39
C ALA A 388 9.55 -16.75 -16.55
N LEU A 389 10.09 -16.45 -17.74
CA LEU A 389 9.30 -16.10 -18.92
C LEU A 389 8.39 -17.24 -19.39
N ASN A 390 8.84 -18.49 -19.35
CA ASN A 390 7.99 -19.62 -19.73
C ASN A 390 6.86 -19.86 -18.71
N ASN A 391 7.14 -19.64 -17.42
CA ASN A 391 6.11 -19.72 -16.38
C ASN A 391 5.05 -18.63 -16.58
N SER A 392 5.49 -17.37 -16.73
CA SER A 392 4.61 -16.23 -16.96
C SER A 392 3.78 -16.38 -18.24
N LEU A 393 4.41 -16.72 -19.37
CA LEU A 393 3.70 -16.99 -20.62
C LEU A 393 2.68 -18.12 -20.48
N SER A 394 2.95 -19.15 -19.68
CA SER A 394 1.98 -20.23 -19.44
C SER A 394 0.74 -19.72 -18.69
N VAL A 395 0.93 -18.93 -17.64
CA VAL A 395 -0.14 -18.31 -16.86
C VAL A 395 -0.93 -17.32 -17.70
N LEU A 396 -0.25 -16.40 -18.40
CA LEU A 396 -0.87 -15.44 -19.33
C LEU A 396 -1.69 -16.12 -20.42
N ASN A 397 -1.13 -17.13 -21.10
CA ASN A 397 -1.85 -17.84 -22.15
C ASN A 397 -3.03 -18.66 -21.60
N GLY A 398 -2.93 -19.17 -20.38
CA GLY A 398 -4.04 -19.80 -19.67
C GLY A 398 -5.19 -18.82 -19.45
N ALA A 399 -4.89 -17.68 -18.84
CA ALA A 399 -5.86 -16.62 -18.56
C ALA A 399 -6.46 -15.99 -19.84
N ASN A 400 -5.64 -15.84 -20.89
CA ASN A 400 -6.05 -15.21 -22.15
C ASN A 400 -7.01 -16.09 -22.98
N LYS A 401 -7.11 -17.41 -22.68
CA LYS A 401 -7.95 -18.38 -23.40
C LYS A 401 -9.34 -18.59 -22.80
N VAL A 402 -9.62 -18.13 -21.58
CA VAL A 402 -10.91 -18.38 -20.89
C VAL A 402 -12.00 -17.43 -21.40
N ALA A 403 -12.53 -17.67 -22.60
CA ALA A 403 -13.70 -16.95 -23.14
C ALA A 403 -14.86 -17.86 -23.61
N SER A 404 -14.78 -19.19 -23.39
CA SER A 404 -15.66 -20.13 -24.10
C SER A 404 -16.46 -21.09 -23.22
N GLN A 405 -16.93 -20.71 -22.03
CA GLN A 405 -17.89 -21.55 -21.26
C GLN A 405 -18.95 -20.80 -20.44
N THR A 406 -19.25 -19.53 -20.72
CA THR A 406 -20.30 -18.79 -19.99
C THR A 406 -21.14 -17.98 -20.95
N ASN A 407 -22.03 -18.64 -21.70
CA ASN A 407 -23.24 -18.02 -22.25
C ASN A 407 -24.24 -19.08 -22.76
N SER A 408 -25.33 -19.30 -22.00
CA SER A 408 -26.71 -19.42 -22.55
C SER A 408 -27.76 -19.54 -21.43
N PRO A 409 -29.03 -19.13 -21.69
CA PRO A 409 -29.92 -18.53 -20.70
C PRO A 409 -30.89 -19.50 -20.00
N LYS A 410 -31.38 -19.05 -18.83
CA LYS A 410 -32.48 -19.64 -18.05
C LYS A 410 -33.66 -20.05 -18.94
N THR A 411 -34.04 -21.33 -18.88
CA THR A 411 -35.43 -21.76 -19.13
C THR A 411 -35.87 -22.74 -18.05
N THR A 412 -37.00 -22.42 -17.43
CA THR A 412 -37.68 -23.18 -16.38
C THR A 412 -38.55 -24.27 -17.02
N VAL A 413 -38.30 -25.57 -16.78
CA VAL A 413 -39.31 -26.65 -16.72
C VAL A 413 -38.74 -27.78 -15.85
N GLY A 414 -39.57 -28.34 -14.96
CA GLY A 414 -39.15 -29.28 -13.91
C GLY A 414 -39.10 -30.77 -14.28
N GLY A 415 -38.64 -31.56 -13.31
CA GLY A 415 -39.03 -32.97 -13.12
C GLY A 415 -38.08 -34.06 -13.62
N LYS A 416 -37.33 -34.63 -12.65
CA LYS A 416 -36.86 -36.03 -12.50
C LYS A 416 -35.76 -36.64 -13.40
N SER A 417 -34.67 -36.98 -12.69
CA SER A 417 -33.91 -38.25 -12.68
C SER A 417 -32.83 -38.54 -13.75
N GLN A 418 -31.58 -38.60 -13.24
CA GLN A 418 -30.47 -39.53 -13.55
C GLN A 418 -29.96 -39.60 -15.01
N THR A 419 -28.67 -39.37 -15.31
CA THR A 419 -27.55 -40.26 -14.97
C THR A 419 -26.17 -39.61 -15.23
N ASP A 420 -25.15 -40.18 -14.59
CA ASP A 420 -23.75 -39.73 -14.43
C ASP A 420 -22.92 -39.41 -15.69
N SER A 421 -21.97 -38.46 -15.51
CA SER A 421 -20.64 -38.46 -16.15
C SER A 421 -19.58 -37.85 -15.21
N PRO A 422 -18.32 -38.32 -15.24
CA PRO A 422 -17.43 -38.33 -14.07
C PRO A 422 -16.45 -37.15 -14.04
N GLN A 423 -16.86 -36.02 -13.48
CA GLN A 423 -15.94 -34.87 -13.35
C GLN A 423 -16.15 -33.99 -12.10
N ASN A 424 -16.72 -34.56 -11.03
CA ASN A 424 -16.92 -33.87 -9.74
C ASN A 424 -16.57 -34.78 -8.53
N LYS A 425 -15.42 -35.46 -8.56
CA LYS A 425 -14.91 -36.22 -7.41
C LYS A 425 -13.41 -36.02 -7.25
N LEU A 426 -12.93 -35.99 -6.00
CA LEU A 426 -11.52 -35.94 -5.61
C LEU A 426 -10.74 -37.22 -6.02
N ALA A 427 -11.46 -38.29 -6.38
CA ALA A 427 -10.90 -39.56 -6.81
C ALA A 427 -9.90 -39.40 -7.96
N GLY A 428 -8.69 -39.94 -7.76
CA GLY A 428 -7.56 -39.87 -8.69
C GLY A 428 -6.74 -38.58 -8.61
N GLN A 429 -7.26 -37.50 -8.01
CA GLN A 429 -6.59 -36.20 -7.92
C GLN A 429 -5.70 -36.07 -6.68
N LEU A 430 -5.75 -37.02 -5.75
CA LEU A 430 -4.96 -37.00 -4.53
C LEU A 430 -3.76 -37.96 -4.55
N THR A 431 -3.50 -38.58 -5.70
CA THR A 431 -2.48 -39.63 -5.85
C THR A 431 -1.07 -39.13 -5.54
N ASP A 432 -0.76 -37.89 -5.91
CA ASP A 432 0.55 -37.29 -5.64
C ASP A 432 0.75 -37.01 -4.15
N PHE A 433 -0.28 -36.51 -3.45
CA PHE A 433 -0.25 -36.33 -1.98
C PHE A 433 -0.10 -37.65 -1.22
N VAL A 434 -0.81 -38.71 -1.65
CA VAL A 434 -0.68 -40.06 -1.08
C VAL A 434 0.75 -40.58 -1.24
N LYS A 435 1.38 -40.31 -2.39
CA LYS A 435 2.76 -40.71 -2.66
C LYS A 435 3.75 -39.96 -1.77
N ILE A 436 3.62 -38.64 -1.65
CA ILE A 436 4.47 -37.80 -0.81
C ILE A 436 4.40 -38.24 0.65
N GLU A 437 3.19 -38.40 1.21
CA GLU A 437 3.02 -38.85 2.60
C GLU A 437 3.51 -40.29 2.82
N SER A 438 3.36 -41.17 1.82
CA SER A 438 3.88 -42.54 1.90
C SER A 438 5.42 -42.56 1.94
N ASP A 439 6.07 -41.68 1.18
CA ASP A 439 7.53 -41.54 1.20
C ASP A 439 8.01 -40.89 2.49
N MET A 440 7.29 -39.87 3.00
CA MET A 440 7.52 -39.32 4.35
C MET A 440 7.42 -40.38 5.44
N LEU A 441 6.42 -41.27 5.38
CA LEU A 441 6.27 -42.35 6.34
C LEU A 441 7.44 -43.34 6.29
N LYS A 442 8.00 -43.64 5.11
CA LYS A 442 9.22 -44.44 4.98
C LYS A 442 10.41 -43.76 5.65
N TYR A 443 10.59 -42.46 5.40
CA TYR A 443 11.68 -41.69 6.02
C TYR A 443 11.57 -41.65 7.55
N VAL A 444 10.36 -41.43 8.08
CA VAL A 444 10.10 -41.48 9.53
C VAL A 444 10.35 -42.88 10.10
N ASN A 445 10.04 -43.95 9.36
CA ASN A 445 10.33 -45.32 9.79
C ASN A 445 11.84 -45.64 9.82
N SER A 446 12.62 -45.00 8.95
CA SER A 446 14.08 -45.10 8.90
C SER A 446 14.80 -44.07 9.80
N ASN A 447 14.06 -43.28 10.60
CA ASN A 447 14.57 -42.16 11.40
C ASN A 447 15.30 -41.06 10.59
N ASP A 448 15.00 -40.95 9.28
CA ASP A 448 15.51 -39.88 8.42
C ASP A 448 14.56 -38.67 8.46
N PHE A 449 14.67 -37.87 9.52
CA PHE A 449 13.83 -36.69 9.69
C PHE A 449 14.19 -35.53 8.77
N THR A 450 15.39 -35.53 8.18
CA THR A 450 15.81 -34.50 7.22
C THR A 450 15.05 -34.67 5.91
N SER A 451 14.98 -35.90 5.38
CA SER A 451 14.20 -36.20 4.19
C SER A 451 12.69 -36.07 4.45
N ALA A 452 12.22 -36.43 5.66
CA ALA A 452 10.82 -36.25 6.03
C ALA A 452 10.41 -34.75 6.07
N LYS A 453 11.28 -33.86 6.58
CA LYS A 453 11.03 -32.40 6.56
C LYS A 453 10.99 -31.84 5.15
N LYS A 454 11.89 -32.28 4.28
CA LYS A 454 11.86 -31.90 2.86
C LYS A 454 10.57 -32.37 2.17
N GLY A 455 10.09 -33.57 2.52
CA GLY A 455 8.79 -34.07 2.05
C GLY A 455 7.63 -33.24 2.57
N ALA A 456 7.68 -32.74 3.80
CA ALA A 456 6.68 -31.83 4.36
C ALA A 456 6.66 -30.47 3.62
N ASP A 457 7.82 -29.96 3.21
CA ASP A 457 7.92 -28.73 2.41
C ASP A 457 7.34 -28.89 1.01
N ASP A 458 7.59 -30.03 0.37
CA ASP A 458 6.98 -30.37 -0.92
C ASP A 458 5.47 -30.59 -0.80
N LEU A 459 5.02 -31.21 0.29
CA LEU A 459 3.61 -31.44 0.60
C LEU A 459 2.83 -30.12 0.75
N GLU A 460 3.34 -29.18 1.54
CA GLU A 460 2.72 -27.85 1.74
C GLU A 460 2.65 -27.07 0.42
N HIS A 461 3.76 -26.98 -0.30
CA HIS A 461 3.82 -26.27 -1.57
C HIS A 461 2.84 -26.85 -2.62
N GLN A 462 2.76 -28.17 -2.75
CA GLN A 462 1.80 -28.80 -3.68
C GLN A 462 0.35 -28.66 -3.22
N TRP A 463 0.11 -28.65 -1.91
CA TRP A 463 -1.22 -28.48 -1.33
C TRP A 463 -1.74 -27.05 -1.56
N ASP A 464 -0.92 -26.03 -1.32
CA ASP A 464 -1.26 -24.61 -1.53
C ASP A 464 -1.58 -24.32 -3.01
N ILE A 465 -0.80 -24.89 -3.93
CA ILE A 465 -1.05 -24.77 -5.37
C ILE A 465 -2.37 -25.45 -5.76
N SER A 466 -2.72 -26.55 -5.10
CA SER A 466 -3.90 -27.36 -5.44
C SER A 466 -5.16 -26.92 -4.69
N GLU A 467 -5.04 -26.14 -3.61
CA GLU A 467 -6.15 -25.69 -2.76
C GLU A 467 -7.31 -25.10 -3.57
N PRO A 468 -7.11 -24.11 -4.47
CA PRO A 468 -8.22 -23.43 -5.13
C PRO A 468 -9.03 -24.37 -6.05
N LYS A 469 -8.39 -25.45 -6.51
CA LYS A 469 -9.00 -26.48 -7.36
C LYS A 469 -9.71 -27.53 -6.52
N LEU A 470 -9.05 -28.09 -5.51
CA LEU A 470 -9.58 -29.18 -4.69
C LEU A 470 -10.76 -28.71 -3.83
N ARG A 471 -10.70 -27.49 -3.27
CA ARG A 471 -11.77 -26.89 -2.46
C ARG A 471 -13.06 -26.64 -3.24
N LYS A 472 -12.96 -26.42 -4.56
CA LYS A 472 -14.13 -26.24 -5.45
C LYS A 472 -14.79 -27.56 -5.84
N ILE A 473 -14.06 -28.67 -5.80
CA ILE A 473 -14.56 -30.00 -6.15
C ILE A 473 -15.39 -30.57 -5.00
N ASP A 474 -14.84 -30.55 -3.78
CA ASP A 474 -15.53 -30.99 -2.57
C ASP A 474 -14.94 -30.30 -1.34
N GLY A 475 -15.55 -29.17 -0.97
CA GLY A 475 -15.07 -28.33 0.13
C GLY A 475 -15.13 -29.01 1.50
N THR A 476 -16.06 -29.95 1.72
CA THR A 476 -16.19 -30.64 3.02
C THR A 476 -15.07 -31.66 3.19
N THR A 477 -14.80 -32.47 2.16
CA THR A 477 -13.70 -33.42 2.16
C THR A 477 -12.35 -32.70 2.15
N TRP A 478 -12.25 -31.57 1.44
CA TRP A 478 -11.06 -30.72 1.45
C TRP A 478 -10.72 -30.24 2.87
N THR A 479 -11.66 -29.68 3.64
CA THR A 479 -11.41 -29.23 5.02
C THR A 479 -10.97 -30.37 5.94
N GLN A 480 -11.47 -31.58 5.71
CA GLN A 480 -11.04 -32.75 6.48
C GLN A 480 -9.61 -33.18 6.17
N ILE A 481 -9.20 -33.13 4.89
CA ILE A 481 -7.82 -33.44 4.46
C ILE A 481 -6.86 -32.34 4.93
N ASP A 482 -7.24 -31.08 4.77
CA ASP A 482 -6.48 -29.90 5.19
C ASP A 482 -6.13 -29.97 6.68
N GLY A 483 -7.12 -30.24 7.53
CA GLY A 483 -6.89 -30.42 8.97
C GLY A 483 -5.99 -31.63 9.32
N THR A 484 -5.93 -32.68 8.49
CA THR A 484 -4.98 -33.78 8.72
C THR A 484 -3.57 -33.45 8.25
N LEU A 485 -3.43 -32.67 7.18
CA LEU A 485 -2.15 -32.20 6.67
C LEU A 485 -1.49 -31.22 7.65
N ASP A 486 -2.25 -30.30 8.24
CA ASP A 486 -1.76 -29.40 9.30
C ASP A 486 -1.11 -30.17 10.45
N VAL A 487 -1.74 -31.27 10.87
CA VAL A 487 -1.22 -32.14 11.95
C VAL A 487 0.05 -32.87 11.52
N VAL A 488 0.16 -33.29 10.24
CA VAL A 488 1.37 -33.88 9.68
C VAL A 488 2.51 -32.86 9.63
N LEU A 489 2.26 -31.67 9.07
CA LEU A 489 3.24 -30.59 8.96
C LEU A 489 3.74 -30.18 10.34
N ALA A 490 2.84 -29.98 11.31
CA ALA A 490 3.20 -29.63 12.69
C ALA A 490 4.04 -30.72 13.38
N ALA A 491 3.72 -32.00 13.17
CA ALA A 491 4.46 -33.11 13.77
C ALA A 491 5.87 -33.26 13.17
N VAL A 492 5.97 -33.23 11.83
CA VAL A 492 7.22 -33.50 11.11
C VAL A 492 8.19 -32.32 11.13
N ARG A 493 7.68 -31.09 11.07
CA ARG A 493 8.51 -29.86 11.09
C ARG A 493 8.90 -29.41 12.50
N SER A 494 8.43 -30.08 13.55
CA SER A 494 8.87 -29.84 14.93
C SER A 494 10.40 -29.72 15.04
N SER A 495 10.86 -28.84 15.93
CA SER A 495 12.29 -28.68 16.24
C SER A 495 12.91 -29.97 16.76
N ASN A 496 12.14 -30.81 17.44
CA ASN A 496 12.49 -32.17 17.81
C ASN A 496 11.32 -33.13 17.46
N PRO A 497 11.31 -33.71 16.24
CA PRO A 497 10.21 -34.55 15.78
C PRO A 497 10.17 -35.90 16.52
N ASP A 498 9.00 -36.24 17.06
CA ASP A 498 8.76 -37.52 17.73
C ASP A 498 8.29 -38.57 16.71
N ALA A 499 9.04 -39.67 16.60
CA ALA A 499 8.77 -40.71 15.62
C ALA A 499 7.37 -41.34 15.74
N SER A 500 6.85 -41.48 16.97
CA SER A 500 5.53 -42.07 17.22
C SER A 500 4.42 -41.11 16.80
N LYS A 501 4.55 -39.81 17.15
CA LYS A 501 3.61 -38.77 16.75
C LYS A 501 3.59 -38.55 15.25
N CYS A 502 4.76 -38.53 14.60
CA CYS A 502 4.85 -38.40 13.15
C CYS A 502 4.17 -39.59 12.43
N LYS A 503 4.42 -40.82 12.89
CA LYS A 503 3.76 -42.02 12.34
C LYS A 503 2.25 -41.98 12.54
N SER A 504 1.78 -41.55 13.72
CA SER A 504 0.35 -41.44 13.99
C SER A 504 -0.33 -40.40 13.09
N ALA A 505 0.29 -39.23 12.90
CA ALA A 505 -0.21 -38.17 12.04
C ALA A 505 -0.25 -38.61 10.56
N LEU A 506 0.84 -39.18 10.05
CA LEU A 506 0.94 -39.65 8.67
C LEU A 506 -0.02 -40.80 8.37
N ASN A 507 -0.19 -41.77 9.28
CA ASN A 507 -1.15 -42.85 9.07
C ASN A 507 -2.60 -42.35 9.07
N ASN A 508 -2.92 -41.34 9.89
CA ASN A 508 -4.24 -40.73 9.91
C ASN A 508 -4.52 -39.96 8.62
N SER A 509 -3.58 -39.10 8.19
CA SER A 509 -3.70 -38.33 6.95
C SER A 509 -3.78 -39.24 5.71
N LEU A 510 -2.91 -40.26 5.62
CA LEU A 510 -2.97 -41.28 4.56
C LEU A 510 -4.30 -42.03 4.51
N SER A 511 -4.92 -42.31 5.66
CA SER A 511 -6.24 -42.97 5.70
C SER A 511 -7.33 -42.07 5.11
N VAL A 512 -7.31 -40.78 5.46
CA VAL A 512 -8.27 -39.77 4.95
C VAL A 512 -8.04 -39.52 3.46
N LEU A 513 -6.79 -39.32 3.03
CA LEU A 513 -6.41 -39.14 1.63
C LEU A 513 -6.81 -40.36 0.78
N ASN A 514 -6.49 -41.58 1.21
CA ASN A 514 -6.87 -42.79 0.48
C ASN A 514 -8.39 -43.04 0.48
N GLY A 515 -9.12 -42.58 1.51
CA GLY A 515 -10.57 -42.61 1.55
C GLY A 515 -11.18 -41.67 0.52
N ALA A 516 -10.64 -40.45 0.41
CA ALA A 516 -11.09 -39.42 -0.54
C ALA A 516 -10.62 -39.64 -1.98
N ASN A 517 -9.53 -40.41 -2.17
CA ASN A 517 -8.95 -40.71 -3.48
C ASN A 517 -9.55 -41.95 -4.17
N LYS A 518 -10.45 -42.68 -3.51
CA LYS A 518 -11.23 -43.81 -4.06
C LYS A 518 -12.50 -43.33 -4.73
#